data_AF-A0A2U2PDV1-F1
#
_entry.id   AF-A0A2U2PDV1-F1
#
_cell.length_a   1.000
_cell.length_b   1.000
_cell.length_c   1.000
_cell.angle_alpha   90.00
_cell.angle_beta   90.00
_cell.angle_gamma   90.00
#
_symmetry.space_group_name_H-M   'P 1'
#
loop_
_entity.id
_entity.type
_entity.pdbx_description
1 polymer ?
#
loop_
_entity_poly.entity_id
_entity_poly.type
_entity_poly.pdbx_seq_one_letter_code
_entity_poly.pdbx_strand_id
1 'polypeptide(L)'
;MSHHHYWSTLVQRFLFINRTKAHAGQSGFNPGFAGIAYAPRLTSALSGDLKLVVDASSVELFADQGLSVMTSLFFPRKLYQQLILKTSKGTVVKQLVLTPMKTIW
;
A
#
# COMPACT_ATOMS: atom_id res chain seq x y z
N MET A 1 -6.13 -45.87 -15.29
CA MET A 1 -6.93 -44.68 -14.95
C MET A 1 -6.12 -43.85 -13.98
N SER A 2 -5.44 -42.81 -14.47
CA SER A 2 -4.57 -41.94 -13.67
C SER A 2 -5.31 -40.63 -13.40
N HIS A 3 -5.64 -40.37 -12.14
CA HIS A 3 -6.15 -39.09 -11.69
C HIS A 3 -4.97 -38.17 -11.39
N HIS A 4 -4.79 -37.13 -12.20
CA HIS A 4 -3.88 -36.02 -11.89
C HIS A 4 -4.69 -34.91 -11.23
N HIS A 5 -4.53 -34.77 -9.91
CA HIS A 5 -4.97 -33.59 -9.17
C HIS A 5 -3.92 -32.48 -9.31
N TYR A 6 -4.25 -31.45 -10.07
CA TYR A 6 -3.48 -30.21 -10.12
C TYR A 6 -3.80 -29.36 -8.88
N TRP A 7 -2.86 -29.29 -7.94
CA TRP A 7 -2.85 -28.23 -6.94
C TRP A 7 -2.11 -27.04 -7.54
N SER A 8 -2.83 -26.04 -8.05
CA SER A 8 -2.20 -24.75 -8.35
C SER A 8 -1.83 -24.09 -7.03
N THR A 9 -0.55 -23.99 -6.73
CA THR A 9 -0.06 -23.14 -5.64
C THR A 9 -0.39 -21.69 -5.98
N LEU A 10 -1.47 -21.16 -5.40
CA LEU A 10 -1.75 -19.73 -5.41
C LEU A 10 -0.63 -19.05 -4.63
N VAL A 11 0.32 -18.43 -5.34
CA VAL A 11 1.22 -17.45 -4.73
C VAL A 11 0.34 -16.28 -4.31
N GLN A 12 -0.05 -16.25 -3.04
CA GLN A 12 -0.83 -15.15 -2.50
C GLN A 12 0.04 -13.89 -2.52
N ARG A 13 -0.38 -12.89 -3.28
CA ARG A 13 0.28 -11.59 -3.35
C ARG A 13 -0.22 -10.74 -2.18
N PHE A 14 0.68 -9.97 -1.58
CA PHE A 14 0.35 -9.11 -0.45
C PHE A 14 0.67 -7.65 -0.77
N LEU A 15 -0.14 -6.76 -0.21
CA LEU A 15 0.11 -5.34 -0.08
C LEU A 15 0.65 -5.09 1.33
N PHE A 16 1.44 -4.02 1.49
CA PHE A 16 1.91 -3.63 2.81
C PHE A 16 2.00 -2.11 2.96
N ILE A 17 1.81 -1.64 4.19
CA ILE A 17 2.14 -0.28 4.62
C ILE A 17 3.23 -0.39 5.70
N ASN A 18 4.40 0.15 5.40
CA ASN A 18 5.54 0.15 6.32
C ASN A 18 5.57 1.46 7.12
N ARG A 19 5.20 1.36 8.39
CA ARG A 19 5.26 2.43 9.40
C ARG A 19 6.24 2.04 10.52
N THR A 20 7.36 1.41 10.20
CA THR A 20 8.43 1.18 11.19
C THR A 20 8.96 2.51 11.73
N LYS A 21 9.77 2.48 12.79
CA LYS A 21 10.28 3.71 13.44
C LYS A 21 10.92 4.70 12.47
N ALA A 22 11.58 4.20 11.41
CA ALA A 22 12.18 5.02 10.37
C ALA A 22 11.17 5.72 9.45
N HIS A 23 9.94 5.20 9.35
CA HIS A 23 8.92 5.66 8.39
C HIS A 23 7.69 6.30 9.06
N ALA A 24 7.37 5.96 10.31
CA ALA A 24 6.19 6.49 11.01
C ALA A 24 6.35 7.92 11.57
N GLY A 25 7.60 8.38 11.71
CA GLY A 25 7.89 9.61 12.47
C GLY A 25 7.78 9.38 13.98
N GLN A 26 6.94 10.16 14.66
CA GLN A 26 6.65 9.95 16.08
C GLN A 26 5.89 8.64 16.26
N SER A 27 6.40 7.77 17.13
CA SER A 27 5.85 6.43 17.36
C SER A 27 6.02 5.93 18.81
N GLY A 28 6.70 6.70 19.67
CA GLY A 28 7.01 6.30 21.04
C GLY A 28 5.82 6.29 21.99
N PHE A 29 4.65 6.78 21.56
CA PHE A 29 3.43 6.83 22.37
C PHE A 29 2.73 5.48 22.50
N ASN A 30 3.00 4.51 21.61
CA ASN A 30 2.42 3.17 21.69
C ASN A 30 3.37 2.12 21.09
N PRO A 31 3.71 1.05 21.82
CA PRO A 31 4.66 0.03 21.37
C PRO A 31 4.19 -0.74 20.11
N GLY A 32 2.88 -0.83 19.87
CA GLY A 32 2.28 -1.46 18.68
C GLY A 32 2.07 -0.51 17.50
N PHE A 33 2.48 0.76 17.61
CA PHE A 33 2.32 1.71 16.51
C PHE A 33 3.36 1.51 15.41
N ALA A 34 4.63 1.32 15.75
CA ALA A 34 5.65 1.11 14.73
C ALA A 34 5.59 -0.33 14.21
N GLY A 35 5.47 -0.52 12.90
CA GLY A 35 5.42 -1.87 12.31
C GLY A 35 5.08 -1.89 10.83
N ILE A 36 4.84 -3.07 10.31
CA ILE A 36 4.37 -3.28 8.93
C ILE A 36 2.98 -3.90 9.00
N ALA A 37 2.00 -3.24 8.39
CA ALA A 37 0.68 -3.82 8.17
C ALA A 37 0.68 -4.54 6.82
N TYR A 38 0.03 -5.70 6.74
CA TYR A 38 -0.11 -6.48 5.52
C TYR A 38 -1.59 -6.71 5.22
N ALA A 39 -1.93 -6.75 3.93
CA ALA A 39 -3.23 -7.20 3.46
C ALA A 39 -3.07 -8.10 2.23
N PRO A 40 -3.92 -9.11 2.04
CA PRO A 40 -3.91 -9.88 0.79
C PRO A 40 -4.32 -8.97 -0.37
N ARG A 41 -3.65 -9.11 -1.51
CA ARG A 41 -4.17 -8.63 -2.80
C ARG A 41 -5.11 -9.71 -3.32
N LEU A 42 -6.41 -9.39 -3.40
CA LEU A 42 -7.43 -10.41 -3.69
C LEU A 42 -7.50 -10.81 -5.16
N THR A 43 -7.03 -9.97 -6.09
CA THR A 43 -7.01 -10.32 -7.51
C THR A 43 -5.78 -11.12 -7.91
N SER A 44 -5.97 -12.06 -8.84
CA SER A 44 -4.90 -12.79 -9.53
C SER A 44 -4.40 -12.10 -10.81
N ALA A 45 -5.04 -10.99 -11.21
CA ALA A 45 -4.68 -10.26 -12.43
C ALA A 45 -3.24 -9.73 -12.40
N LEU A 46 -2.56 -9.78 -13.54
CA LEU A 46 -1.18 -9.28 -13.68
C LEU A 46 -1.09 -7.75 -13.60
N SER A 47 -2.12 -7.05 -14.07
CA SER A 47 -2.27 -5.61 -13.93
C SER A 47 -3.31 -5.26 -12.88
N GLY A 48 -3.28 -4.01 -12.43
CA GLY A 48 -4.25 -3.43 -11.51
C GLY A 48 -3.97 -1.94 -11.35
N ASP A 49 -4.90 -1.25 -10.72
CA ASP A 49 -4.73 0.13 -10.28
C ASP A 49 -4.36 0.17 -8.79
N LEU A 50 -3.70 1.26 -8.41
CA LEU A 50 -3.50 1.63 -7.02
C LEU A 50 -3.89 3.10 -6.89
N LYS A 51 -4.73 3.40 -5.91
CA LYS A 51 -5.03 4.76 -5.50
C LYS A 51 -4.54 4.95 -4.07
N LEU A 52 -3.73 5.98 -3.87
CA LEU A 52 -3.28 6.42 -2.57
C LEU A 52 -3.91 7.78 -2.28
N VAL A 53 -4.56 7.90 -1.13
CA VAL A 53 -4.92 9.18 -0.52
C VAL A 53 -3.95 9.39 0.63
N VAL A 54 -3.36 10.59 0.70
CA VAL A 54 -2.37 10.93 1.71
C VAL A 54 -2.75 12.29 2.29
N ASP A 55 -2.89 12.35 3.60
CA ASP A 55 -3.11 13.57 4.37
C ASP A 55 -1.93 13.78 5.34
N ALA A 56 -1.97 14.84 6.14
CA ALA A 56 -0.92 15.21 7.08
C ALA A 56 -0.53 14.09 8.06
N SER A 57 -1.47 13.19 8.39
CA SER A 57 -1.25 12.09 9.34
C SER A 57 -1.90 10.77 8.95
N SER A 58 -2.32 10.59 7.70
CA SER A 58 -2.93 9.34 7.26
C SER A 58 -2.58 8.99 5.82
N VAL A 59 -2.62 7.68 5.54
CA VAL A 59 -2.57 7.12 4.20
C VAL A 59 -3.65 6.06 4.05
N GLU A 60 -4.36 6.12 2.94
CA GLU A 60 -5.35 5.15 2.53
C GLU A 60 -4.97 4.58 1.15
N LEU A 61 -4.73 3.27 1.10
CA LEU A 61 -4.45 2.52 -0.12
C LEU A 61 -5.72 1.79 -0.57
N PHE A 62 -6.09 2.00 -1.82
CA PHE A 62 -7.12 1.23 -2.51
C PHE A 62 -6.45 0.53 -3.68
N ALA A 63 -6.48 -0.79 -3.69
CA ALA A 63 -5.94 -1.61 -4.78
C ALA A 63 -7.05 -2.29 -5.54
N ASP A 64 -6.84 -2.42 -6.85
CA ASP A 64 -7.69 -3.19 -7.75
C ASP A 64 -9.15 -2.76 -7.63
N GLN A 65 -9.40 -1.47 -7.88
CA GLN A 65 -10.72 -0.83 -7.77
C GLN A 65 -11.37 -0.94 -6.38
N GLY A 66 -10.54 -1.08 -5.33
CA GLY A 66 -11.00 -1.15 -3.94
C GLY A 66 -11.27 -2.57 -3.42
N LEU A 67 -10.88 -3.62 -4.16
CA LEU A 67 -10.97 -5.00 -3.67
C LEU A 67 -10.11 -5.23 -2.42
N SER A 68 -8.96 -4.57 -2.33
CA SER A 68 -8.15 -4.54 -1.12
C SER A 68 -7.96 -3.10 -0.67
N VAL A 69 -8.32 -2.80 0.58
CA VAL A 69 -8.17 -1.48 1.19
C VAL A 69 -7.30 -1.56 2.44
N MET A 70 -6.40 -0.61 2.61
CA MET A 70 -5.58 -0.47 3.81
C MET A 70 -5.58 0.99 4.27
N THR A 71 -5.80 1.21 5.56
CA THR A 71 -5.69 2.54 6.19
C THR A 71 -4.61 2.51 7.24
N SER A 72 -3.82 3.57 7.31
CA SER A 72 -2.79 3.71 8.34
C SER A 72 -2.58 5.16 8.76
N LEU A 73 -2.36 5.34 10.06
CA LEU A 73 -1.90 6.60 10.61
C LEU A 73 -0.37 6.66 10.58
N PHE A 74 0.17 7.86 10.41
CA PHE A 74 1.57 8.19 10.64
C PHE A 74 1.67 9.60 11.24
N PHE A 75 2.76 9.91 11.94
CA PHE A 75 2.92 11.19 12.63
C PHE A 75 4.28 11.79 12.30
N PRO A 76 4.41 12.44 11.14
CA PRO A 76 5.71 12.83 10.63
C PRO A 76 6.27 13.97 11.50
N ARG A 77 7.59 13.96 11.77
CA ARG A 77 8.22 15.03 12.56
C ARG A 77 8.23 16.39 11.85
N LYS A 78 8.11 16.36 10.51
CA LYS A 78 7.91 17.49 9.59
C LYS A 78 7.03 16.99 8.45
N LEU A 79 6.19 17.85 7.89
CA LEU A 79 5.31 17.47 6.77
C LEU A 79 6.12 16.87 5.61
N TYR A 80 5.60 15.79 5.04
CA TYR A 80 6.16 15.21 3.82
C TYR A 80 5.91 16.13 2.63
N GLN A 81 6.92 16.30 1.79
CA GLN A 81 6.89 17.20 0.63
C GLN A 81 7.24 16.49 -0.68
N GLN A 82 7.52 15.18 -0.62
CA GLN A 82 8.03 14.41 -1.75
C GLN A 82 7.32 13.06 -1.82
N LEU A 83 6.97 12.67 -3.04
CA LEU A 83 6.50 11.34 -3.38
C LEU A 83 7.52 10.70 -4.32
N ILE A 84 7.98 9.49 -4.00
CA ILE A 84 8.93 8.74 -4.81
C ILE A 84 8.29 7.41 -5.20
N LEU A 85 8.12 7.18 -6.50
CA LEU A 85 7.70 5.89 -7.04
C LEU A 85 8.93 5.09 -7.48
N LYS A 86 9.08 3.88 -6.93
CA LYS A 86 10.12 2.92 -7.34
C LYS A 86 9.45 1.65 -7.84
N THR A 87 9.92 1.12 -8.95
CA THR A 87 9.39 -0.10 -9.57
C THR A 87 10.50 -1.12 -9.79
N SER A 88 10.15 -2.40 -9.79
CA SER A 88 11.06 -3.46 -10.20
C SER A 88 11.23 -3.49 -11.72
N LYS A 89 12.35 -4.07 -12.20
CA LYS A 89 12.61 -4.26 -13.63
C LYS A 89 11.44 -5.01 -14.29
N GLY A 90 10.96 -4.49 -15.41
CA GLY A 90 9.84 -5.07 -16.17
C GLY A 90 8.45 -4.61 -15.74
N THR A 91 8.31 -3.85 -14.65
CA THR A 91 7.05 -3.20 -14.29
C THR A 91 6.80 -2.02 -15.22
N VAL A 92 5.61 -1.97 -15.83
CA VAL A 92 5.18 -0.86 -16.69
C VAL A 92 4.12 -0.04 -15.98
N VAL A 93 4.40 1.25 -15.75
CA VAL A 93 3.42 2.21 -15.25
C VAL A 93 2.70 2.82 -16.45
N LYS A 94 1.48 2.36 -16.73
CA LYS A 94 0.69 2.87 -17.86
C LYS A 94 0.21 4.30 -17.67
N GLN A 95 -0.09 4.67 -16.43
CA GLN A 95 -0.60 5.99 -16.07
C GLN A 95 -0.21 6.32 -14.62
N LEU A 96 0.17 7.57 -14.38
CA LEU A 96 0.36 8.14 -13.06
C LEU A 96 -0.35 9.49 -13.01
N VAL A 97 -1.26 9.66 -12.07
CA VAL A 97 -1.99 10.92 -11.84
C VAL A 97 -1.71 11.37 -10.42
N LEU A 98 -1.29 12.62 -10.26
CA LEU A 98 -1.12 13.27 -8.96
C LEU A 98 -2.11 14.42 -8.86
N THR A 99 -2.99 14.36 -7.88
CA THR A 99 -4.04 15.36 -7.67
C THR A 99 -3.84 16.00 -6.30
N PRO A 100 -3.40 17.27 -6.25
CA PRO A 100 -3.36 18.02 -5.01
C PRO A 100 -4.76 18.16 -4.43
N MET A 101 -4.91 17.91 -3.14
CA MET A 101 -6.16 18.14 -2.42
C MET A 101 -6.11 19.49 -1.70
N LYS A 102 -7.20 20.24 -1.78
CA LYS A 102 -7.36 21.49 -1.00
C LYS A 102 -7.84 21.15 0.40
N THR A 103 -7.52 22.03 1.36
CA THR A 103 -8.16 22.02 2.67
C THR A 103 -9.68 22.09 2.53
N ILE A 104 -10.38 21.40 3.42
CA ILE A 104 -11.84 21.49 3.58
C ILE A 104 -12.27 22.48 4.68
N TRP A 105 -11.30 23.04 5.40
CA TRP A 105 -11.43 24.13 6.37
C TRP A 105 -11.13 25.47 5.73
#